data_AF-A0A4R2NIQ1-F1
#
_entry.id   AF-A0A4R2NIQ1-F1
#
_cell.length_a   1.000
_cell.length_b   1.000
_cell.length_c   1.000
_cell.angle_alpha   90.00
_cell.angle_beta   90.00
_cell.angle_gamma   90.00
#
_symmetry.space_group_name_H-M   'P 1'
#
loop_
_entity.id
_entity.type
_entity.pdbx_description
1 polymer ?
#
loop_
_entity_poly.entity_id
_entity_poly.type
_entity_poly.pdbx_seq_one_letter_code
_entity_poly.pdbx_strand_id
1 'polypeptide(L)'
;MNIRYLSILFLTFSLLSCNGQEKIPKELKTSFEYLDKNWDAKEIEIFKNISENDSTTPRNYHFGIGMHLRNNLLRHNEQSENLTRFFDSIGIHHYDDMSSIILTSYHRHLNKENIELQSQVDKYVEYWKPIIECEKNQKIKAVEIYNKFKVGDSIKVRMPVSENNSVVDYPCGNGTLEWEFDESKDLSISGIITDKYNINSETNVFFKVKVLSKNHPETEIMMEEVNVGDEFNFGLSTTWKIE
;
A
#
# COMPACT_ATOMS: atom_id res chain seq x y z
N MET A 1 33.72 68.82 -9.35
CA MET A 1 34.62 67.96 -10.14
C MET A 1 35.27 66.96 -9.18
N ASN A 2 35.35 65.70 -9.61
CA ASN A 2 35.94 64.50 -8.95
C ASN A 2 35.07 63.66 -8.00
N ILE A 3 34.29 62.81 -8.67
CA ILE A 3 33.85 61.45 -8.29
C ILE A 3 35.09 60.54 -8.17
N ARG A 4 35.07 59.54 -7.24
CA ARG A 4 35.74 58.21 -7.26
C ARG A 4 36.29 57.84 -5.86
N TYR A 5 36.09 56.68 -5.23
CA TYR A 5 35.61 55.35 -5.61
C TYR A 5 34.92 54.67 -4.41
N LEU A 6 33.82 53.99 -4.68
CA LEU A 6 33.14 53.04 -3.80
C LEU A 6 33.75 51.65 -4.06
N SER A 7 34.53 51.13 -3.14
CA SER A 7 35.06 49.76 -3.22
C SER A 7 34.07 48.79 -2.59
N ILE A 8 33.14 48.29 -3.41
CA ILE A 8 32.29 47.16 -3.06
C ILE A 8 33.14 45.90 -3.16
N LEU A 9 33.47 45.32 -2.00
CA LEU A 9 34.07 43.99 -1.89
C LEU A 9 32.98 42.95 -2.17
N PHE A 10 32.77 42.62 -3.44
CA PHE A 10 31.98 41.44 -3.83
C PHE A 10 32.79 40.19 -3.44
N LEU A 11 32.52 39.66 -2.24
CA LEU A 11 32.87 38.30 -1.87
C LEU A 11 32.06 37.37 -2.77
N THR A 12 32.73 36.86 -3.80
CA THR A 12 32.27 35.75 -4.63
C THR A 12 32.13 34.52 -3.75
N PHE A 13 30.91 34.29 -3.24
CA PHE A 13 30.51 33.00 -2.69
C PHE A 13 30.60 32.00 -3.85
N SER A 14 31.76 31.37 -3.97
CA SER A 14 31.98 30.25 -4.86
C SER A 14 31.13 29.13 -4.27
N LEU A 15 29.98 28.88 -4.87
CA LEU A 15 29.23 27.66 -4.66
C LEU A 15 30.14 26.52 -5.09
N LEU A 16 30.90 25.98 -4.14
CA LEU A 16 31.36 24.61 -4.20
C LEU A 16 30.07 23.79 -4.17
N SER A 17 29.54 23.48 -5.35
CA SER A 17 28.70 22.31 -5.53
C SER A 17 29.55 21.11 -5.13
N CYS A 18 29.60 20.82 -3.83
CA CYS A 18 29.90 19.49 -3.38
C CYS A 18 28.84 18.61 -4.05
N ASN A 19 29.23 17.97 -5.15
CA ASN A 19 28.61 16.75 -5.64
C ASN A 19 28.83 15.68 -4.56
N GLY A 20 28.17 15.86 -3.42
CA GLY A 20 28.12 14.89 -2.34
C GLY A 20 27.24 13.78 -2.84
N GLN A 21 27.82 12.82 -3.56
CA GLN A 21 27.14 11.58 -3.86
C GLN A 21 26.65 11.02 -2.51
N GLU A 22 25.33 10.91 -2.36
CA GLU A 22 24.74 10.41 -1.13
C GLU A 22 25.40 9.07 -0.80
N LYS A 23 25.89 8.92 0.44
CA LYS A 23 26.59 7.70 0.83
C LYS A 23 25.56 6.57 0.82
N ILE A 24 25.63 5.72 -0.22
CA ILE A 24 24.77 4.56 -0.37
C ILE A 24 24.86 3.71 0.92
N PRO A 25 23.73 3.48 1.62
CA PRO A 25 23.67 2.63 2.81
C PRO A 25 24.27 1.25 2.54
N LYS A 26 24.86 0.64 3.57
CA LYS A 26 25.53 -0.66 3.43
C LYS A 26 24.54 -1.72 2.97
N GLU A 27 23.33 -1.69 3.51
CA GLU A 27 22.25 -2.62 3.25
C GLU A 27 21.77 -2.54 1.78
N LEU A 28 21.74 -1.35 1.20
CA LEU A 28 21.49 -1.18 -0.24
C LEU A 28 22.67 -1.66 -1.10
N LYS A 29 23.91 -1.47 -0.67
CA LYS A 29 25.06 -2.05 -1.40
C LYS A 29 24.99 -3.58 -1.41
N THR A 30 24.59 -4.17 -0.28
CA THR A 30 24.39 -5.61 -0.17
C THR A 30 23.31 -6.12 -1.13
N SER A 31 22.22 -5.36 -1.34
CA SER A 31 21.23 -5.75 -2.36
C SER A 31 21.76 -5.59 -3.79
N PHE A 32 22.66 -4.64 -4.06
CA PHE A 32 23.32 -4.53 -5.36
C PHE A 32 24.27 -5.70 -5.62
N GLU A 33 25.07 -6.10 -4.62
CA GLU A 33 25.93 -7.28 -4.70
C GLU A 33 25.12 -8.56 -4.97
N TYR A 34 23.94 -8.67 -4.36
CA TYR A 34 23.00 -9.75 -4.67
C TYR A 34 22.58 -9.72 -6.14
N LEU A 35 22.24 -8.54 -6.68
CA LEU A 35 21.84 -8.38 -8.09
C LEU A 35 22.97 -8.70 -9.05
N ASP A 36 24.18 -8.16 -8.82
CA ASP A 36 25.39 -8.43 -9.61
C ASP A 36 25.74 -9.92 -9.67
N LYS A 37 25.46 -10.66 -8.59
CA LYS A 37 25.74 -12.11 -8.51
C LYS A 37 24.69 -12.95 -9.24
N ASN A 38 23.43 -12.53 -9.20
CA ASN A 38 22.31 -13.34 -9.69
C ASN A 38 21.90 -13.02 -11.13
N TRP A 39 22.34 -11.88 -11.68
CA TRP A 39 22.06 -11.49 -13.06
C TRP A 39 23.30 -11.62 -13.93
N ASP A 40 23.10 -11.97 -15.19
CA ASP A 40 24.17 -11.94 -16.16
C ASP A 40 24.48 -10.50 -16.64
N ALA A 41 25.64 -10.31 -17.26
CA ALA A 41 26.08 -8.99 -17.72
C ALA A 41 25.13 -8.38 -18.78
N LYS A 42 24.43 -9.21 -19.55
CA LYS A 42 23.46 -8.75 -20.56
C LYS A 42 22.19 -8.26 -19.88
N GLU A 43 21.69 -8.93 -18.86
CA GLU A 43 20.54 -8.52 -18.05
C GLU A 43 20.81 -7.20 -17.35
N ILE A 44 22.00 -7.05 -16.75
CA ILE A 44 22.43 -5.80 -16.12
C ILE A 44 22.50 -4.66 -17.15
N GLU A 45 23.08 -4.90 -18.33
CA GLU A 45 23.18 -3.88 -19.38
C GLU A 45 21.80 -3.50 -19.95
N ILE A 46 20.89 -4.47 -20.12
CA ILE A 46 19.51 -4.19 -20.50
C ILE A 46 18.86 -3.31 -19.44
N PHE A 47 18.94 -3.70 -18.16
CA PHE A 47 18.32 -2.97 -17.07
C PHE A 47 18.85 -1.53 -16.95
N LYS A 48 20.16 -1.35 -17.05
CA LYS A 48 20.83 -0.04 -17.02
C LYS A 48 20.30 0.94 -18.06
N ASN A 49 19.97 0.47 -19.25
CA ASN A 49 19.56 1.29 -20.39
C ASN A 49 18.04 1.56 -20.45
N ILE A 50 17.26 1.11 -19.46
CA ILE A 50 15.82 1.43 -19.36
C ILE A 50 15.65 2.89 -18.92
N SER A 51 14.68 3.59 -19.50
CA SER A 51 14.32 4.97 -19.08
C SER A 51 13.66 4.99 -17.71
N GLU A 52 14.11 5.87 -16.81
CA GLU A 52 13.49 6.04 -15.48
C GLU A 52 12.07 6.66 -15.54
N ASN A 53 11.76 7.39 -16.61
CA ASN A 53 10.47 8.08 -16.78
C ASN A 53 9.48 7.35 -17.69
N ASP A 54 9.91 6.27 -18.34
CA ASP A 54 8.95 5.44 -19.02
C ASP A 54 8.08 4.78 -17.95
N SER A 55 6.77 4.76 -18.14
CA SER A 55 5.81 3.94 -17.39
C SER A 55 6.23 2.45 -17.29
N THR A 56 7.26 2.05 -18.04
CA THR A 56 7.99 0.79 -18.03
C THR A 56 9.22 0.71 -17.10
N THR A 57 9.45 1.68 -16.20
CA THR A 57 10.45 1.60 -15.11
C THR A 57 10.31 0.33 -14.25
N PRO A 58 11.18 0.01 -13.24
CA PRO A 58 11.15 -1.28 -12.52
C PRO A 58 9.81 -1.70 -11.88
N ARG A 59 8.80 -0.83 -11.98
CA ARG A 59 7.38 -1.10 -11.80
C ARG A 59 6.80 -2.23 -12.68
N ASN A 60 7.15 -2.36 -13.97
CA ASN A 60 6.71 -3.52 -14.77
C ASN A 60 7.53 -4.79 -14.47
N TYR A 61 8.74 -4.60 -13.95
CA TYR A 61 9.50 -5.69 -13.36
C TYR A 61 8.98 -6.09 -11.98
N HIS A 62 8.01 -5.39 -11.36
CA HIS A 62 7.41 -5.85 -10.10
C HIS A 62 6.91 -7.28 -10.20
N PHE A 63 6.34 -7.70 -11.34
CA PHE A 63 5.90 -9.08 -11.57
C PHE A 63 6.98 -10.01 -12.17
N GLY A 64 8.21 -9.54 -12.32
CA GLY A 64 9.35 -10.37 -12.70
C GLY A 64 10.45 -10.24 -11.67
N ILE A 65 11.38 -9.33 -11.93
CA ILE A 65 12.56 -9.07 -11.11
C ILE A 65 12.23 -8.55 -9.70
N GLY A 66 11.27 -7.64 -9.55
CA GLY A 66 10.79 -7.15 -8.25
C GLY A 66 10.16 -8.26 -7.42
N MET A 67 9.34 -9.12 -8.04
CA MET A 67 8.80 -10.33 -7.41
C MET A 67 9.93 -11.30 -7.02
N HIS A 68 10.94 -11.45 -7.87
CA HIS A 68 12.12 -12.26 -7.55
C HIS A 68 12.88 -11.68 -6.36
N LEU A 69 13.14 -10.36 -6.31
CA LEU A 69 13.78 -9.71 -5.18
C LEU A 69 12.97 -9.85 -3.90
N ARG A 70 11.66 -9.61 -3.97
CA ARG A 70 10.73 -9.81 -2.85
C ARG A 70 10.80 -11.24 -2.32
N ASN A 71 10.71 -12.21 -3.21
CA ASN A 71 10.59 -13.61 -2.80
C ASN A 71 11.94 -14.21 -2.41
N ASN A 72 13.04 -13.86 -3.08
CA ASN A 72 14.32 -14.52 -2.84
C ASN A 72 15.23 -13.71 -1.92
N LEU A 73 15.39 -12.41 -2.15
CA LEU A 73 16.22 -11.55 -1.31
C LEU A 73 15.50 -11.15 -0.02
N LEU A 74 14.32 -10.53 -0.14
CA LEU A 74 13.66 -9.90 1.00
C LEU A 74 12.95 -10.90 1.92
N ARG A 75 12.58 -12.11 1.46
CA ARG A 75 11.88 -13.11 2.28
C ARG A 75 12.71 -14.32 2.71
N HIS A 76 13.65 -14.78 1.87
CA HIS A 76 14.30 -16.09 2.06
C HIS A 76 15.84 -16.06 2.06
N ASN A 77 16.47 -14.89 1.92
CA ASN A 77 17.92 -14.77 1.95
C ASN A 77 18.44 -14.56 3.38
N GLU A 78 19.66 -14.98 3.66
CA GLU A 78 20.34 -14.75 4.95
C GLU A 78 20.45 -13.25 5.31
N GLN A 79 20.47 -12.37 4.31
CA GLN A 79 20.57 -10.92 4.47
C GLN A 79 19.19 -10.24 4.65
N SER A 80 18.10 -10.99 4.45
CA SER A 80 16.72 -10.49 4.52
C SER A 80 16.49 -9.68 5.79
N GLU A 81 16.83 -10.23 6.95
CA GLU A 81 16.52 -9.61 8.24
C GLU A 81 17.19 -8.24 8.43
N ASN A 82 18.44 -8.08 8.00
CA ASN A 82 19.11 -6.78 8.11
C ASN A 82 18.54 -5.77 7.11
N LEU A 83 18.21 -6.22 5.90
CA LEU A 83 17.65 -5.39 4.85
C LEU A 83 16.23 -4.91 5.20
N THR A 84 15.39 -5.79 5.73
CA THR A 84 14.02 -5.45 6.16
C THR A 84 14.03 -4.52 7.35
N ARG A 85 14.85 -4.78 8.37
CA ARG A 85 15.01 -3.86 9.51
C ARG A 85 15.50 -2.48 9.08
N PHE A 86 16.40 -2.41 8.10
CA PHE A 86 16.84 -1.13 7.54
C PHE A 86 15.67 -0.37 6.90
N PHE A 87 14.89 -1.02 6.04
CA PHE A 87 13.71 -0.39 5.43
C PHE A 87 12.65 0.00 6.47
N ASP A 88 12.39 -0.85 7.46
CA ASP A 88 11.49 -0.54 8.57
C ASP A 88 11.96 0.70 9.34
N SER A 89 13.27 0.84 9.57
CA SER A 89 13.84 1.98 10.29
C SER A 89 13.70 3.32 9.55
N ILE A 90 13.49 3.29 8.23
CA ILE A 90 13.25 4.47 7.40
C ILE A 90 11.78 4.58 6.95
N GLY A 91 10.86 3.82 7.55
CA GLY A 91 9.41 3.94 7.35
C GLY A 91 8.85 3.19 6.14
N ILE A 92 9.60 2.23 5.58
CA ILE A 92 9.16 1.39 4.46
C ILE A 92 8.90 -0.02 4.96
N HIS A 93 7.63 -0.43 4.98
CA HIS A 93 7.21 -1.69 5.59
C HIS A 93 6.75 -2.75 4.56
N HIS A 94 6.30 -2.32 3.38
CA HIS A 94 5.85 -3.24 2.34
C HIS A 94 7.03 -3.72 1.49
N TYR A 95 7.16 -5.04 1.34
CA TYR A 95 8.21 -5.63 0.51
C TYR A 95 8.19 -5.17 -0.95
N ASP A 96 7.02 -4.82 -1.48
CA ASP A 96 6.88 -4.30 -2.85
C ASP A 96 7.57 -2.94 -2.97
N ASP A 97 7.38 -2.05 -1.99
CA ASP A 97 8.07 -0.76 -1.92
C ASP A 97 9.57 -0.92 -1.71
N MET A 98 9.98 -1.82 -0.81
CA MET A 98 11.40 -2.15 -0.59
C MET A 98 12.06 -2.60 -1.92
N SER A 99 11.41 -3.50 -2.65
CA SER A 99 11.91 -3.99 -3.94
C SER A 99 11.99 -2.88 -4.99
N SER A 100 11.03 -1.96 -4.97
CA SER A 100 10.99 -0.78 -5.84
C SER A 100 12.20 0.12 -5.58
N ILE A 101 12.44 0.45 -4.32
CA ILE A 101 13.53 1.33 -3.90
C ILE A 101 14.88 0.70 -4.22
N ILE A 102 15.05 -0.61 -4.00
CA ILE A 102 16.27 -1.34 -4.38
C ILE A 102 16.52 -1.19 -5.88
N LEU A 103 15.52 -1.46 -6.72
CA LEU A 103 15.69 -1.45 -8.18
C LEU A 103 15.97 -0.05 -8.72
N THR A 104 15.25 0.96 -8.25
CA THR A 104 15.52 2.36 -8.62
C THR A 104 16.92 2.78 -8.19
N SER A 105 17.32 2.44 -6.96
CA SER A 105 18.66 2.77 -6.45
C SER A 105 19.76 2.03 -7.21
N TYR A 106 19.53 0.78 -7.62
CA TYR A 106 20.48 -0.01 -8.41
C TYR A 106 20.61 0.54 -9.83
N HIS A 107 19.51 0.92 -10.47
CA HIS A 107 19.53 1.55 -11.79
C HIS A 107 20.36 2.85 -11.79
N ARG A 108 20.10 3.74 -10.81
CA ARG A 108 20.87 4.97 -10.60
C ARG A 108 22.35 4.67 -10.30
N HIS A 109 22.63 3.61 -9.52
CA HIS A 109 24.00 3.16 -9.26
C HIS A 109 24.75 2.76 -10.55
N LEU A 110 24.12 1.96 -11.42
CA LEU A 110 24.71 1.53 -12.70
C LEU A 110 24.99 2.70 -13.65
N ASN A 111 24.20 3.78 -13.54
CA ASN A 111 24.33 5.00 -14.33
C ASN A 111 25.16 6.10 -13.66
N LYS A 112 25.73 5.83 -12.46
CA LYS A 112 26.53 6.78 -11.67
C LYS A 112 25.75 8.05 -11.29
N GLU A 113 24.46 7.90 -11.09
CA GLU A 113 23.55 8.97 -10.65
C GLU A 113 23.43 8.97 -9.13
N ASN A 114 22.91 10.08 -8.57
CA ASN A 114 22.57 10.11 -7.15
C ASN A 114 21.37 9.20 -6.90
N ILE A 115 21.43 8.35 -5.87
CA ILE A 115 20.31 7.46 -5.56
C ILE A 115 19.10 8.22 -5.03
N GLU A 116 19.30 9.36 -4.35
CA GLU A 116 18.26 10.18 -3.72
C GLU A 116 17.31 9.34 -2.85
N LEU A 117 17.87 8.56 -1.93
CA LEU A 117 17.12 7.55 -1.18
C LEU A 117 15.95 8.18 -0.42
N GLN A 118 16.19 9.32 0.23
CA GLN A 118 15.16 10.00 1.01
C GLN A 118 13.95 10.39 0.15
N SER A 119 14.18 10.88 -1.08
CA SER A 119 13.11 11.24 -2.02
C SER A 119 12.26 10.03 -2.41
N GLN A 120 12.91 8.88 -2.63
CA GLN A 120 12.20 7.62 -2.89
C GLN A 120 11.34 7.20 -1.70
N VAL A 121 11.88 7.32 -0.47
CA VAL A 121 11.17 6.98 0.78
C VAL A 121 9.98 7.90 1.00
N ASP A 122 10.17 9.21 0.90
CA ASP A 122 9.14 10.22 1.14
C ASP A 122 7.90 9.98 0.26
N LYS A 123 8.11 9.60 -1.00
CA LYS A 123 7.04 9.25 -1.94
C LYS A 123 6.15 8.11 -1.44
N TYR A 124 6.75 7.04 -0.90
CA TYR A 124 6.00 5.90 -0.37
C TYR A 124 5.32 6.24 0.95
N VAL A 125 6.01 6.96 1.83
CA VAL A 125 5.43 7.42 3.11
C VAL A 125 4.22 8.31 2.86
N GLU A 126 4.29 9.24 1.91
CA GLU A 126 3.17 10.11 1.53
C GLU A 126 2.02 9.31 0.92
N TYR A 127 2.32 8.34 0.05
CA TYR A 127 1.32 7.47 -0.57
C TYR A 127 0.54 6.63 0.46
N TRP A 128 1.23 6.03 1.43
CA TRP A 128 0.60 5.13 2.42
C TRP A 128 -0.10 5.87 3.55
N LYS A 129 0.29 7.11 3.86
CA LYS A 129 -0.28 7.89 4.96
C LYS A 129 -1.82 7.90 5.00
N PRO A 130 -2.55 8.26 3.92
CA PRO A 130 -4.01 8.28 3.97
C PRO A 130 -4.63 6.88 4.09
N ILE A 131 -3.97 5.85 3.54
CA ILE A 131 -4.42 4.45 3.64
C ILE A 131 -4.33 3.97 5.08
N ILE A 132 -3.18 4.17 5.74
CA ILE A 132 -2.95 3.79 7.14
C ILE A 132 -3.94 4.51 8.07
N GLU A 133 -4.18 5.81 7.83
CA GLU A 133 -5.15 6.58 8.61
C GLU A 133 -6.57 6.05 8.43
N CYS A 134 -6.97 5.75 7.19
CA CYS A 134 -8.27 5.15 6.90
C CYS A 134 -8.43 3.78 7.57
N GLU A 135 -7.43 2.89 7.48
CA GLU A 135 -7.47 1.56 8.11
C GLU A 135 -7.59 1.65 9.64
N LYS A 136 -6.88 2.58 10.26
CA LYS A 136 -6.98 2.85 11.69
C LYS A 136 -8.40 3.29 12.06
N ASN A 137 -8.97 4.21 11.30
CA ASN A 137 -10.34 4.70 11.51
C ASN A 137 -11.39 3.60 11.30
N GLN A 138 -11.17 2.71 10.33
CA GLN A 138 -12.04 1.54 10.11
C GLN A 138 -12.06 0.60 11.30
N LYS A 139 -10.89 0.28 11.89
CA LYS A 139 -10.81 -0.57 13.09
C LYS A 139 -11.54 0.05 14.28
N ILE A 140 -11.48 1.37 14.44
CA ILE A 140 -12.20 2.08 15.50
C ILE A 140 -13.71 1.96 15.27
N LYS A 141 -14.20 2.31 14.07
CA LYS A 141 -15.62 2.21 13.70
C LYS A 141 -16.15 0.78 13.82
N ALA A 142 -15.35 -0.21 13.43
CA ALA A 142 -15.67 -1.62 13.55
C ALA A 142 -16.01 -2.00 15.01
N VAL A 143 -15.19 -1.57 15.96
CA VAL A 143 -15.40 -1.83 17.40
C VAL A 143 -16.60 -1.05 17.93
N GLU A 144 -16.82 0.19 17.48
CA GLU A 144 -18.01 0.98 17.83
C GLU A 144 -19.30 0.28 17.39
N ILE A 145 -19.37 -0.15 16.13
CA ILE A 145 -20.50 -0.92 15.57
C ILE A 145 -20.68 -2.23 16.35
N TYR A 146 -19.58 -2.95 16.59
CA TYR A 146 -19.61 -4.19 17.36
C TYR A 146 -20.21 -3.99 18.74
N ASN A 147 -19.86 -2.92 19.45
CA ASN A 147 -20.38 -2.64 20.79
C ASN A 147 -21.81 -2.09 20.80
N LYS A 148 -22.21 -1.40 19.73
CA LYS A 148 -23.56 -0.85 19.57
C LYS A 148 -24.63 -1.94 19.50
N PHE A 149 -24.38 -3.01 18.74
CA PHE A 149 -25.37 -4.06 18.49
C PHE A 149 -25.18 -5.30 19.38
N LYS A 150 -26.24 -6.09 19.55
CA LYS A 150 -26.27 -7.34 20.31
C LYS A 150 -26.76 -8.48 19.43
N VAL A 151 -26.46 -9.72 19.85
CA VAL A 151 -27.08 -10.90 19.25
C VAL A 151 -28.60 -10.81 19.42
N GLY A 152 -29.32 -11.06 18.32
CA GLY A 152 -30.77 -10.89 18.21
C GLY A 152 -31.22 -9.55 17.64
N ASP A 153 -30.32 -8.55 17.54
CA ASP A 153 -30.67 -7.28 16.92
C ASP A 153 -30.84 -7.44 15.41
N SER A 154 -31.83 -6.75 14.85
CA SER A 154 -31.99 -6.60 13.40
C SER A 154 -31.10 -5.46 12.91
N ILE A 155 -30.42 -5.69 11.79
CA ILE A 155 -29.59 -4.70 11.11
C ILE A 155 -29.92 -4.59 9.63
N LYS A 156 -29.58 -3.45 9.04
CA LYS A 156 -29.51 -3.27 7.59
C LYS A 156 -28.05 -3.14 7.17
N VAL A 157 -27.66 -3.90 6.15
CA VAL A 157 -26.30 -3.83 5.59
C VAL A 157 -26.42 -3.44 4.12
N ARG A 158 -25.76 -2.33 3.76
CA ARG A 158 -25.66 -1.86 2.36
C ARG A 158 -24.23 -2.04 1.88
N MET A 159 -24.08 -2.60 0.69
CA MET A 159 -22.82 -3.10 0.16
C MET A 159 -22.65 -2.71 -1.32
N PRO A 160 -21.48 -2.21 -1.74
CA PRO A 160 -21.20 -1.93 -3.14
C PRO A 160 -21.11 -3.23 -3.96
N VAL A 161 -21.63 -3.19 -5.19
CA VAL A 161 -21.61 -4.35 -6.10
C VAL A 161 -20.70 -4.06 -7.30
N SER A 162 -19.86 -5.03 -7.65
CA SER A 162 -18.99 -4.98 -8.82
C SER A 162 -19.73 -5.29 -10.13
N GLU A 163 -19.07 -5.08 -11.26
CA GLU A 163 -19.61 -5.44 -12.59
C GLU A 163 -19.88 -6.94 -12.75
N ASN A 164 -19.26 -7.78 -11.92
CA ASN A 164 -19.47 -9.23 -11.90
C ASN A 164 -20.71 -9.65 -11.09
N ASN A 165 -21.58 -8.69 -10.73
CA ASN A 165 -22.78 -8.93 -9.90
C ASN A 165 -22.45 -9.59 -8.54
N SER A 166 -21.35 -9.14 -7.93
CA SER A 166 -20.89 -9.63 -6.64
C SER A 166 -20.46 -8.49 -5.75
N VAL A 167 -20.84 -8.53 -4.47
CA VAL A 167 -20.42 -7.56 -3.46
C VAL A 167 -18.90 -7.55 -3.36
N VAL A 168 -18.36 -6.35 -3.19
CA VAL A 168 -16.94 -6.10 -2.98
C VAL A 168 -16.72 -5.35 -1.68
N ASP A 169 -15.54 -5.54 -1.10
CA ASP A 169 -15.05 -4.71 -0.01
C ASP A 169 -13.65 -4.24 -0.38
N TYR A 170 -13.52 -2.93 -0.61
CA TYR A 170 -12.26 -2.27 -0.93
C TYR A 170 -11.91 -1.27 0.17
N PRO A 171 -11.59 -1.74 1.39
CA PRO A 171 -11.29 -0.83 2.47
C PRO A 171 -10.03 -0.01 2.11
N CYS A 172 -10.19 1.31 2.07
CA CYS A 172 -9.09 2.27 2.05
C CYS A 172 -8.13 2.22 0.83
N GLY A 173 -8.51 1.61 -0.30
CA GLY A 173 -7.62 1.41 -1.45
C GLY A 173 -7.04 2.70 -2.09
N ASN A 174 -7.74 3.82 -1.96
CA ASN A 174 -7.27 5.16 -2.36
C ASN A 174 -7.17 6.13 -1.16
N GLY A 175 -7.20 5.60 0.07
CA GLY A 175 -7.22 6.38 1.30
C GLY A 175 -8.58 7.02 1.64
N THR A 176 -9.63 6.82 0.84
CA THR A 176 -10.98 7.33 1.13
C THR A 176 -12.03 6.22 1.13
N LEU A 177 -13.19 6.53 1.72
CA LEU A 177 -14.37 5.65 1.79
C LEU A 177 -15.55 6.28 1.03
N GLU A 178 -15.26 6.82 -0.15
CA GLU A 178 -16.26 7.50 -0.97
C GLU A 178 -17.07 6.46 -1.75
N TRP A 179 -18.12 5.97 -1.12
CA TRP A 179 -19.16 5.18 -1.78
C TRP A 179 -20.54 5.64 -1.31
N GLU A 180 -21.38 5.98 -2.27
CA GLU A 180 -22.79 6.26 -2.07
C GLU A 180 -23.63 5.11 -2.60
N PHE A 181 -24.65 4.75 -1.82
CA PHE A 181 -25.48 3.59 -2.12
C PHE A 181 -26.39 3.91 -3.31
N ASP A 182 -26.29 3.09 -4.36
CA ASP A 182 -27.18 3.11 -5.52
C ASP A 182 -28.17 1.94 -5.44
N GLU A 183 -29.44 2.21 -5.15
CA GLU A 183 -30.47 1.17 -5.00
C GLU A 183 -30.64 0.29 -6.25
N SER A 184 -30.35 0.83 -7.44
CA SER A 184 -30.50 0.10 -8.71
C SER A 184 -29.39 -0.93 -8.96
N LYS A 185 -28.24 -0.78 -8.29
CA LYS A 185 -27.02 -1.56 -8.53
C LYS A 185 -26.53 -2.29 -7.28
N ASP A 186 -26.53 -1.59 -6.15
CA ASP A 186 -25.90 -2.04 -4.92
C ASP A 186 -26.82 -2.94 -4.09
N LEU A 187 -26.19 -3.79 -3.29
CA LEU A 187 -26.91 -4.76 -2.49
C LEU A 187 -27.30 -4.14 -1.14
N SER A 188 -28.56 -4.31 -0.77
CA SER A 188 -29.07 -4.03 0.56
C SER A 188 -29.74 -5.28 1.10
N ILE A 189 -29.30 -5.71 2.29
CA ILE A 189 -29.95 -6.78 3.03
C ILE A 189 -30.51 -6.26 4.35
N SER A 190 -31.55 -6.93 4.84
CA SER A 190 -31.89 -6.91 6.25
C SER A 190 -31.59 -8.27 6.85
N GLY A 191 -31.15 -8.30 8.10
CA GLY A 191 -30.80 -9.54 8.76
C GLY A 191 -30.84 -9.42 10.29
N ILE A 192 -30.75 -10.56 10.96
CA ILE A 192 -30.62 -10.63 12.41
C ILE A 192 -29.21 -11.12 12.74
N ILE A 193 -28.55 -10.45 13.68
CA ILE A 193 -27.26 -10.89 14.20
C ILE A 193 -27.47 -12.18 15.00
N THR A 194 -26.92 -13.29 14.54
CA THR A 194 -27.01 -14.58 15.23
C THR A 194 -25.77 -14.89 16.04
N ASP A 195 -24.64 -14.26 15.73
CA ASP A 195 -23.40 -14.39 16.50
C ASP A 195 -22.50 -13.15 16.36
N LYS A 196 -21.61 -12.98 17.34
CA LYS A 196 -20.62 -11.92 17.43
C LYS A 196 -19.30 -12.50 17.93
N TYR A 197 -18.22 -12.29 17.18
CA TYR A 197 -16.92 -12.85 17.56
C TYR A 197 -15.76 -11.98 17.06
N ASN A 198 -14.56 -12.29 17.53
CA ASN A 198 -13.33 -11.64 17.10
C ASN A 198 -12.24 -12.68 16.79
N ILE A 199 -11.34 -12.38 15.86
CA ILE A 199 -10.27 -13.28 15.43
C ILE A 199 -8.92 -12.64 15.74
N ASN A 200 -8.09 -13.31 16.54
CA ASN A 200 -6.70 -12.92 16.89
C ASN A 200 -6.51 -11.57 17.62
N SER A 201 -7.48 -10.65 17.57
CA SER A 201 -7.44 -9.32 18.19
C SER A 201 -8.84 -8.90 18.62
N GLU A 202 -8.95 -8.12 19.69
CA GLU A 202 -10.21 -7.51 20.14
C GLU A 202 -10.75 -6.46 19.15
N THR A 203 -9.91 -5.97 18.24
CA THR A 203 -10.30 -5.00 17.20
C THR A 203 -10.65 -5.65 15.86
N ASN A 204 -10.44 -6.96 15.71
CA ASN A 204 -10.75 -7.70 14.50
C ASN A 204 -12.06 -8.45 14.70
N VAL A 205 -13.15 -7.70 14.58
CA VAL A 205 -14.51 -8.07 15.01
C VAL A 205 -15.43 -8.37 13.84
N PHE A 206 -16.33 -9.33 14.05
CA PHE A 206 -17.19 -9.91 13.03
C PHE A 206 -18.61 -10.09 13.55
N PHE A 207 -19.58 -10.03 12.62
CA PHE A 207 -20.93 -10.52 12.84
C PHE A 207 -21.19 -11.77 11.99
N LYS A 208 -22.01 -12.66 12.54
CA LYS A 208 -22.77 -13.63 11.77
C LYS A 208 -24.21 -13.15 11.67
N VAL A 209 -24.75 -13.11 10.47
CA VAL A 209 -26.07 -12.54 10.20
C VAL A 209 -26.90 -13.51 9.39
N LYS A 210 -28.11 -13.78 9.89
CA LYS A 210 -29.15 -14.48 9.14
C LYS A 210 -29.90 -13.50 8.25
N VAL A 211 -29.93 -13.76 6.94
CA VAL A 211 -30.57 -12.88 5.96
C VAL A 211 -32.09 -13.02 6.02
N LEU A 212 -32.78 -11.89 6.19
CA LEU A 212 -34.25 -11.80 6.19
C LEU A 212 -34.80 -11.26 4.87
N SER A 213 -34.08 -10.32 4.24
CA SER A 213 -34.44 -9.79 2.93
C SER A 213 -33.21 -9.36 2.15
N LYS A 214 -33.35 -9.33 0.83
CA LYS A 214 -32.32 -8.99 -0.15
C LYS A 214 -32.99 -8.27 -1.32
N ASN A 215 -32.55 -7.05 -1.65
CA ASN A 215 -33.15 -6.28 -2.75
C ASN A 215 -32.85 -6.87 -4.14
N HIS A 216 -31.66 -7.43 -4.32
CA HIS A 216 -31.23 -8.09 -5.56
C HIS A 216 -30.93 -9.58 -5.29
N PRO A 217 -31.90 -10.50 -5.52
CA PRO A 217 -31.78 -11.90 -5.12
C PRO A 217 -30.55 -12.63 -5.69
N GLU A 218 -30.22 -12.36 -6.95
CA GLU A 218 -29.14 -13.02 -7.69
C GLU A 218 -27.74 -12.43 -7.43
N THR A 219 -27.63 -11.32 -6.69
CA THR A 219 -26.32 -10.69 -6.42
C THR A 219 -25.56 -11.46 -5.36
N GLU A 220 -24.37 -11.95 -5.70
CA GLU A 220 -23.52 -12.69 -4.78
C GLU A 220 -22.91 -11.77 -3.70
N ILE A 221 -22.55 -12.34 -2.56
CA ILE A 221 -21.77 -11.65 -1.52
C ILE A 221 -20.35 -12.21 -1.56
N MET A 222 -19.37 -11.41 -1.97
CA MET A 222 -17.95 -11.83 -2.02
C MET A 222 -17.71 -13.14 -2.80
N MET A 223 -18.38 -13.28 -3.95
CA MET A 223 -18.40 -14.46 -4.83
C MET A 223 -19.09 -15.71 -4.26
N GLU A 224 -19.87 -15.53 -3.18
CA GLU A 224 -20.68 -16.60 -2.59
C GLU A 224 -22.17 -16.33 -2.80
N GLU A 225 -22.91 -17.37 -3.17
CA GLU A 225 -24.36 -17.33 -3.24
C GLU A 225 -24.93 -17.32 -1.81
N VAL A 226 -25.55 -16.20 -1.41
CA VAL A 226 -26.20 -16.04 -0.11
C VAL A 226 -27.67 -15.69 -0.32
N ASN A 227 -28.55 -16.59 0.08
CA ASN A 227 -30.00 -16.47 -0.11
C ASN A 227 -30.72 -16.03 1.17
N VAL A 228 -32.00 -15.65 1.03
CA VAL A 228 -32.84 -15.35 2.19
C VAL A 228 -33.00 -16.62 3.04
N GLY A 229 -32.73 -16.49 4.34
CA GLY A 229 -32.72 -17.60 5.29
C GLY A 229 -31.32 -18.13 5.61
N ASP A 230 -30.33 -17.87 4.74
CA ASP A 230 -28.95 -18.27 4.97
C ASP A 230 -28.28 -17.39 6.02
N GLU A 231 -27.19 -17.90 6.59
CA GLU A 231 -26.29 -17.14 7.44
C GLU A 231 -24.99 -16.85 6.70
N PHE A 232 -24.47 -15.63 6.83
CA PHE A 232 -23.14 -15.29 6.35
C PHE A 232 -22.38 -14.49 7.41
N ASN A 233 -21.05 -14.51 7.30
CA ASN A 233 -20.17 -13.82 8.24
C ASN A 233 -19.44 -12.70 7.51
N PHE A 234 -19.22 -11.57 8.18
CA PHE A 234 -18.42 -10.49 7.62
C PHE A 234 -17.69 -9.71 8.72
N GLY A 235 -16.53 -9.18 8.36
CA GLY A 235 -15.74 -8.32 9.22
C GLY A 235 -16.30 -6.91 9.26
N LEU A 236 -16.22 -6.25 10.42
CA LEU A 236 -16.75 -4.89 10.57
C LEU A 236 -15.74 -3.79 10.18
N SER A 237 -14.49 -4.16 9.90
CA SER A 237 -13.50 -3.26 9.28
C SER A 237 -13.72 -3.20 7.77
N THR A 238 -14.88 -2.68 7.35
CA THR A 238 -15.40 -2.76 5.98
C THR A 238 -15.93 -1.42 5.48
N THR A 239 -16.01 -1.21 4.17
CA THR A 239 -16.64 -0.01 3.59
C THR A 239 -18.17 -0.02 3.66
N TRP A 240 -18.75 -1.15 4.05
CA TRP A 240 -20.20 -1.35 4.07
C TRP A 240 -20.90 -0.45 5.11
N LYS A 241 -22.12 -0.01 4.79
CA LYS A 241 -22.94 0.81 5.71
C LYS A 241 -23.83 -0.14 6.53
N ILE A 242 -23.62 -0.13 7.85
CA ILE A 242 -24.30 -1.03 8.82
C ILE A 242 -25.15 -0.17 9.77
N GLU A 243 -26.47 -0.36 9.74
CA GLU A 243 -27.47 0.48 10.42
C GLU A 243 -28.44 -0.32 11.29
#